data_AF-A0A3D1PDJ6-F1
#
_entry.id   AF-A0A3D1PDJ6-F1
#
_cell.length_a   1.000
_cell.length_b   1.000
_cell.length_c   1.000
_cell.angle_alpha   90.00
_cell.angle_beta   90.00
_cell.angle_gamma   90.00
#
_symmetry.space_group_name_H-M   'P 1'
#
loop_
_entity.id
_entity.type
_entity.pdbx_description
1 polymer ?
#
loop_
_entity_poly.entity_id
_entity_poly.type
_entity_poly.pdbx_seq_one_letter_code
_entity_poly.pdbx_strand_id
1 'polypeptide(L)'
;IKSEIAEFKPSRIAIDSLSALARGVSNNAFRQFVIGVTGFAKQEEITGFFTNTNDQFLGAHSITESHISTITDTILLLQYVEIRGQMARAINVFKMRGSWHDKGIREYTISAEGPEITDSFSNYEGIISGSPTRVEVNEKAELSRIVQGFQDSDG
;
A
#
# COMPACT_ATOMS: atom_id res chain seq x y z
N ILE A 1 13.29 -22.21 -3.19
CA ILE A 1 13.24 -20.87 -3.81
C ILE A 1 14.42 -20.64 -4.75
N LYS A 2 15.68 -20.59 -4.28
CA LYS A 2 16.82 -20.36 -5.20
C LYS A 2 16.99 -21.45 -6.26
N SER A 3 16.82 -22.72 -5.89
CA SER A 3 16.82 -23.86 -6.83
C SER A 3 15.76 -23.71 -7.91
N GLU A 4 14.51 -23.46 -7.50
CA GLU A 4 13.38 -23.24 -8.39
C GLU A 4 13.61 -22.06 -9.36
N ILE A 5 14.16 -20.95 -8.86
CA ILE A 5 14.49 -19.79 -9.70
C ILE A 5 15.57 -20.14 -10.73
N ALA A 6 16.60 -20.89 -10.34
CA ALA A 6 17.67 -21.28 -11.24
C ALA A 6 17.20 -22.24 -12.35
N GLU A 7 16.25 -23.12 -12.04
CA GLU A 7 15.68 -24.07 -13.00
C GLU A 7 14.67 -23.40 -13.93
N PHE A 8 13.72 -22.64 -13.37
CA PHE A 8 12.61 -22.05 -14.12
C PHE A 8 12.97 -20.73 -14.82
N LYS A 9 13.94 -19.97 -14.28
CA LYS A 9 14.38 -18.64 -14.76
C LYS A 9 13.21 -17.65 -14.97
N PRO A 10 12.43 -17.35 -13.92
CA PRO A 10 11.27 -16.47 -14.01
C PRO A 10 11.67 -15.01 -14.26
N SER A 11 10.81 -14.27 -14.97
CA SER A 11 10.87 -12.80 -15.01
C SER A 11 10.17 -12.14 -13.82
N ARG A 12 9.30 -12.88 -13.12
CA ARG A 12 8.52 -12.40 -11.97
C ARG A 12 8.36 -13.49 -10.91
N ILE A 13 8.40 -13.10 -9.65
CA ILE A 13 8.07 -13.97 -8.51
C ILE A 13 7.01 -13.33 -7.64
N ALA A 14 6.13 -14.15 -7.08
CA ALA A 14 5.18 -13.74 -6.06
C ALA A 14 5.35 -14.64 -4.83
N ILE A 15 5.44 -14.05 -3.62
CA ILE A 15 5.46 -14.80 -2.36
C ILE A 15 4.24 -14.40 -1.54
N ASP A 16 3.34 -15.37 -1.34
CA ASP A 16 2.11 -15.21 -0.58
C ASP A 16 2.04 -16.22 0.58
N SER A 17 2.23 -15.85 1.85
CA SER A 17 2.56 -14.52 2.39
C SER A 17 3.86 -14.51 3.19
N LEU A 18 4.53 -13.36 3.24
CA LEU A 18 5.68 -13.15 4.12
C LEU A 18 5.28 -13.26 5.60
N SER A 19 4.09 -12.81 5.98
CA SER A 19 3.57 -12.93 7.35
C SER A 19 3.45 -14.39 7.80
N ALA A 20 3.15 -15.32 6.88
CA ALA A 20 3.14 -16.74 7.19
C ALA A 20 4.54 -17.28 7.54
N LEU A 21 5.57 -16.80 6.87
CA LEU A 21 6.97 -17.18 7.10
C LEU A 21 7.55 -16.56 8.39
N ALA A 22 6.94 -15.49 8.90
CA ALA A 22 7.35 -14.86 10.16
C ALA A 22 6.93 -15.66 11.40
N ARG A 23 5.94 -16.57 11.28
CA ARG A 23 5.36 -17.28 12.42
C ARG A 23 6.37 -18.16 13.15
N GLY A 24 6.55 -17.90 14.44
CA GLY A 24 7.47 -18.65 15.30
C GLY A 24 8.96 -18.37 15.05
N VAL A 25 9.28 -17.42 14.18
CA VAL A 25 10.65 -17.02 13.82
C VAL A 25 10.97 -15.68 14.48
N SER A 26 12.21 -15.50 14.92
CA SER A 26 12.64 -14.20 15.46
C SER A 26 12.62 -13.12 14.36
N ASN A 27 12.30 -11.88 14.74
CA ASN A 27 12.23 -10.76 13.79
C ASN A 27 13.56 -10.58 13.02
N ASN A 28 14.70 -10.79 13.70
CA ASN A 28 16.02 -10.74 13.06
C ASN A 28 16.21 -11.83 12.00
N ALA A 29 15.88 -13.08 12.29
CA ALA A 29 16.00 -14.17 11.32
C ALA A 29 15.07 -13.96 10.12
N PHE A 30 13.84 -13.51 10.38
CA PHE A 30 12.88 -13.18 9.35
C PHE A 30 13.34 -12.02 8.45
N ARG A 31 13.88 -10.94 9.03
CA ARG A 31 14.49 -9.85 8.26
C ARG A 31 15.64 -10.31 7.38
N GLN A 32 16.54 -11.15 7.91
CA GLN A 32 17.64 -11.71 7.14
C GLN A 32 17.16 -12.56 5.97
N PHE A 33 16.10 -13.36 6.18
CA PHE A 33 15.44 -14.09 5.10
C PHE A 33 14.91 -13.16 4.01
N VAL A 34 14.18 -12.10 4.39
CA VAL A 34 13.61 -11.14 3.42
C VAL A 34 14.70 -10.40 2.66
N ILE A 35 15.78 -9.97 3.31
CA ILE A 35 16.95 -9.37 2.65
C ILE A 35 17.56 -10.36 1.65
N GLY A 36 17.73 -11.62 2.05
CA GLY A 36 18.28 -12.66 1.17
C GLY A 36 17.44 -12.92 -0.07
N VAL A 37 16.11 -12.99 0.08
CA VAL A 37 15.19 -13.23 -1.05
C VAL A 37 15.09 -12.00 -1.96
N THR A 38 14.89 -10.81 -1.39
CA THR A 38 14.77 -9.57 -2.17
C THR A 38 16.07 -9.20 -2.86
N GLY A 39 17.21 -9.35 -2.17
CA GLY A 39 18.53 -9.11 -2.76
C GLY A 39 18.84 -10.06 -3.90
N PHE A 40 18.51 -11.35 -3.75
CA PHE A 40 18.68 -12.33 -4.81
C PHE A 40 17.79 -12.03 -6.02
N ALA A 41 16.50 -11.77 -5.81
CA ALA A 41 15.59 -11.43 -6.90
C ALA A 41 16.05 -10.17 -7.67
N LYS A 42 16.55 -9.15 -6.97
CA LYS A 42 17.10 -7.94 -7.58
C LYS A 42 18.35 -8.20 -8.43
N GLN A 43 19.26 -9.06 -7.97
CA GLN A 43 20.50 -9.39 -8.70
C GLN A 43 20.21 -10.19 -9.97
N GLU A 44 19.19 -11.03 -9.94
CA GLU A 44 18.74 -11.83 -11.09
C GLU A 44 17.76 -11.07 -12.01
N GLU A 45 17.56 -9.76 -11.79
CA GLU A 45 16.64 -8.90 -12.55
C GLU A 45 15.17 -9.38 -12.55
N ILE A 46 14.76 -10.03 -11.46
CA ILE A 46 13.42 -10.60 -11.29
C ILE A 46 12.53 -9.61 -10.53
N THR A 47 11.34 -9.30 -11.09
CA THR A 47 10.35 -8.48 -10.38
C THR A 47 9.69 -9.29 -9.27
N GLY A 48 9.85 -8.88 -8.01
CA GLY A 48 9.25 -9.54 -6.85
C GLY A 48 8.00 -8.85 -6.33
N PHE A 49 6.92 -9.60 -6.14
CA PHE A 49 5.70 -9.19 -5.46
C PHE A 49 5.56 -9.97 -4.14
N PHE A 50 5.43 -9.27 -3.02
CA PHE A 50 5.38 -9.89 -1.71
C PHE A 50 4.13 -9.44 -0.98
N THR A 51 3.37 -10.37 -0.41
CA THR A 51 2.20 -10.05 0.42
C THR A 51 2.59 -10.08 1.90
N ASN A 52 2.01 -9.17 2.68
CA ASN A 52 2.12 -9.15 4.13
C ASN A 52 0.74 -8.82 4.72
N THR A 53 0.27 -9.65 5.64
CA THR A 53 -0.95 -9.39 6.40
C THR A 53 -0.56 -8.75 7.73
N ASN A 54 -1.22 -7.65 8.09
CA ASN A 54 -1.10 -7.05 9.42
C ASN A 54 -2.00 -7.80 10.41
N ASP A 55 -1.58 -7.90 11.68
CA ASP A 55 -2.38 -8.59 12.70
C ASP A 55 -3.62 -7.78 13.11
N GLN A 56 -3.61 -6.46 12.86
CA GLN A 56 -4.72 -5.55 13.11
C GLN A 56 -5.42 -5.15 11.81
N PHE A 57 -6.75 -5.22 11.84
CA PHE A 57 -7.62 -5.05 10.67
C PHE A 57 -7.99 -3.58 10.37
N LEU A 58 -8.12 -2.73 11.40
CA LEU A 58 -8.44 -1.29 11.28
C LEU A 58 -7.40 -0.46 12.03
N GLY A 59 -7.08 0.72 11.50
CA GLY A 59 -6.18 1.67 12.15
C GLY A 59 -4.73 1.19 12.24
N ALA A 60 -4.24 0.44 11.25
CA ALA A 60 -2.86 -0.05 11.24
C ALA A 60 -1.87 1.13 11.38
N HIS A 61 -1.26 1.26 12.56
CA HIS A 61 -0.29 2.31 12.87
C HIS A 61 1.07 2.07 12.21
N SER A 62 1.26 0.92 11.55
CA SER A 62 2.49 0.58 10.84
C SER A 62 2.20 -0.19 9.55
N ILE A 63 3.04 0.05 8.53
CA ILE A 63 2.94 -0.60 7.21
C ILE A 63 3.28 -2.09 7.32
N THR A 64 4.28 -2.42 8.15
CA THR A 64 4.72 -3.78 8.45
C THR A 64 5.26 -3.81 9.87
N GLU A 65 4.80 -4.73 10.71
CA GLU A 65 5.27 -4.89 12.09
C GLU A 65 6.76 -5.29 12.17
N SER A 66 7.25 -5.96 11.14
CA SER A 66 8.64 -6.37 10.98
C SER A 66 9.56 -5.27 10.39
N HIS A 67 9.04 -4.08 10.10
CA HIS A 67 9.74 -2.96 9.44
C HIS A 67 10.40 -3.30 8.09
N ILE A 68 9.82 -4.24 7.33
CA ILE A 68 10.27 -4.64 6.00
C ILE A 68 10.09 -3.51 4.96
N SER A 69 9.21 -2.54 5.22
CA SER A 69 8.98 -1.38 4.35
C SER A 69 10.23 -0.56 3.98
N THR A 70 11.32 -0.70 4.75
CA THR A 70 12.62 -0.08 4.48
C THR A 70 13.39 -0.78 3.34
N ILE A 71 13.17 -2.08 3.17
CA ILE A 71 13.83 -2.96 2.19
C ILE A 71 13.14 -2.87 0.82
N THR A 72 11.82 -2.66 0.80
CA THR A 72 11.02 -2.62 -0.43
C THR A 72 11.10 -1.27 -1.14
N ASP A 73 11.03 -1.30 -2.47
CA ASP A 73 11.07 -0.09 -3.30
C ASP A 73 9.68 0.50 -3.56
N THR A 74 8.67 -0.37 -3.68
CA THR A 74 7.26 -0.01 -3.86
C THR A 74 6.41 -0.64 -2.77
N ILE A 75 5.42 0.10 -2.28
CA ILE A 75 4.47 -0.34 -1.26
C ILE A 75 3.06 -0.04 -1.77
N LEU A 76 2.26 -1.10 -1.94
CA LEU A 76 0.82 -1.01 -2.13
C LEU A 76 0.16 -1.27 -0.78
N LEU A 77 -0.60 -0.30 -0.29
CA LEU A 77 -1.35 -0.40 0.96
C LEU A 77 -2.81 -0.70 0.62
N LEU A 78 -3.33 -1.77 1.21
CA LEU A 78 -4.74 -2.12 1.20
C LEU A 78 -5.30 -1.97 2.61
N GLN A 79 -6.43 -1.29 2.75
CA GLN A 79 -7.08 -1.09 4.04
C GLN A 79 -8.60 -1.15 3.91
N TYR A 80 -9.24 -1.42 5.03
CA TYR A 80 -10.69 -1.32 5.14
C TYR A 80 -11.09 0.06 5.64
N VAL A 81 -12.24 0.52 5.16
CA VAL A 81 -12.83 1.81 5.53
C VAL A 81 -14.30 1.56 5.83
N GLU A 82 -14.75 1.91 7.04
CA GLU A 82 -16.16 1.82 7.40
C GLU A 82 -16.91 3.06 6.91
N ILE A 83 -17.83 2.89 5.96
CA ILE A 83 -18.66 3.98 5.44
C ILE A 83 -20.12 3.55 5.49
N ARG A 84 -20.94 4.31 6.22
CA ARG A 84 -22.40 4.08 6.33
C ARG A 84 -22.75 2.64 6.75
N GLY A 85 -21.98 2.07 7.67
CA GLY A 85 -22.17 0.70 8.16
C GLY A 85 -21.77 -0.39 7.16
N GLN A 86 -21.03 -0.04 6.09
CA GLN A 86 -20.48 -0.97 5.12
C GLN A 86 -18.96 -0.93 5.14
N MET A 87 -18.34 -2.10 4.98
CA MET A 87 -16.89 -2.23 4.86
C MET A 87 -16.48 -2.01 3.41
N ALA A 88 -16.09 -0.78 3.08
CA ALA A 88 -15.44 -0.45 1.83
C ALA A 88 -13.96 -0.85 1.87
N ARG A 89 -13.34 -0.99 0.70
CA ARG A 89 -11.91 -1.28 0.57
C ARG A 89 -11.21 -0.12 -0.10
N ALA A 90 -10.01 0.19 0.37
CA ALA A 90 -9.20 1.26 -0.15
C ALA A 90 -7.81 0.77 -0.54
N ILE A 91 -7.29 1.30 -1.64
CA ILE A 91 -5.95 1.07 -2.16
C ILE A 91 -5.18 2.39 -2.24
N ASN A 92 -3.89 2.34 -1.90
CA ASN A 92 -2.99 3.46 -2.05
C ASN A 92 -1.59 2.97 -2.44
N VAL A 93 -0.92 3.71 -3.33
CA VAL A 93 0.52 3.55 -3.53
C VAL A 93 1.22 4.38 -2.45
N PHE A 94 1.63 3.72 -1.37
CA PHE A 94 2.19 4.41 -0.21
C PHE A 94 3.60 4.94 -0.49
N LYS A 95 4.34 4.23 -1.34
CA LYS A 95 5.72 4.55 -1.71
C LYS A 95 6.04 3.93 -3.07
N MET A 96 6.79 4.66 -3.88
CA MET A 96 7.44 4.14 -5.07
C MET A 96 8.78 4.87 -5.25
N ARG A 97 9.90 4.14 -5.23
CA ARG A 97 11.22 4.70 -5.56
C ARG A 97 11.41 4.75 -7.08
N GLY A 98 11.95 5.85 -7.58
CA GLY A 98 12.30 5.99 -9.00
C GLY A 98 11.12 6.32 -9.93
N SER A 99 9.92 6.60 -9.40
CA SER A 99 8.77 7.04 -10.19
C SER A 99 7.86 7.95 -9.38
N TRP A 100 7.15 8.83 -10.08
CA TRP A 100 5.95 9.45 -9.52
C TRP A 100 4.88 8.38 -9.29
N HIS A 101 4.05 8.56 -8.26
CA HIS A 101 2.90 7.71 -7.96
C HIS A 101 1.73 8.54 -7.47
N ASP A 102 0.52 8.01 -7.64
CA ASP A 102 -0.71 8.62 -7.14
C ASP A 102 -0.72 8.64 -5.61
N LYS A 103 -0.99 9.81 -5.04
CA LYS A 103 -1.07 10.04 -3.60
C LYS A 103 -2.48 9.81 -3.05
N GLY A 104 -3.47 9.63 -3.92
CA GLY A 104 -4.86 9.39 -3.53
C GLY A 104 -5.04 8.05 -2.80
N ILE A 105 -5.93 8.05 -1.81
CA ILE A 105 -6.50 6.82 -1.25
C ILE A 105 -7.78 6.55 -2.03
N ARG A 106 -7.75 5.55 -2.91
CA ARG A 106 -8.85 5.23 -3.82
C ARG A 106 -9.67 4.09 -3.28
N GLU A 107 -10.98 4.16 -3.47
CA GLU A 107 -11.84 3.00 -3.25
C GLU A 107 -11.55 1.94 -4.32
N TYR A 108 -11.71 0.67 -3.96
CA TYR A 108 -11.78 -0.39 -4.95
C TYR A 108 -12.81 -1.45 -4.58
N THR A 109 -13.44 -2.03 -5.59
CA THR A 109 -14.35 -3.17 -5.44
C THR A 109 -13.72 -4.43 -6.03
N ILE A 110 -14.23 -5.60 -5.64
CA ILE A 110 -13.80 -6.89 -6.21
C ILE A 110 -15.07 -7.57 -6.72
N SER A 111 -15.17 -7.74 -8.03
CA SER A 111 -16.25 -8.47 -8.70
C SER A 111 -15.73 -9.78 -9.29
N ALA A 112 -16.57 -10.47 -10.08
CA ALA A 112 -16.16 -11.67 -10.81
C ALA A 112 -15.08 -11.37 -11.88
N GLU A 113 -15.02 -10.12 -12.35
CA GLU A 113 -14.06 -9.61 -13.33
C GLU A 113 -12.73 -9.19 -12.71
N GLY A 114 -12.66 -9.13 -11.37
CA GLY A 114 -11.46 -8.77 -10.62
C GLY A 114 -11.58 -7.44 -9.88
N PRO A 115 -10.44 -6.80 -9.52
CA PRO A 115 -10.44 -5.54 -8.81
C PRO A 115 -10.71 -4.34 -9.74
N GLU A 116 -11.63 -3.47 -9.35
CA GLU A 116 -11.90 -2.19 -10.01
C GLU A 116 -11.58 -1.04 -9.07
N ILE A 117 -10.66 -0.14 -9.47
CA ILE A 117 -10.25 1.03 -8.67
C ILE A 117 -11.08 2.24 -9.13
N THR A 118 -11.72 2.90 -8.18
CA THR A 118 -12.62 4.02 -8.42
C THR A 118 -12.05 5.33 -7.85
N ASP A 119 -12.93 6.30 -7.54
CA ASP A 119 -12.55 7.59 -7.00
C ASP A 119 -12.00 7.52 -5.56
N SER A 120 -11.39 8.63 -5.14
CA SER A 120 -10.92 8.80 -3.77
C SER A 120 -12.04 9.23 -2.83
N PHE A 121 -11.81 9.02 -1.54
CA PHE A 121 -12.72 9.44 -0.47
C PHE A 121 -12.59 10.95 -0.16
N SER A 122 -12.72 11.82 -1.17
CA SER A 122 -12.43 13.27 -1.08
C SER A 122 -13.28 14.03 -0.06
N ASN A 123 -14.47 13.52 0.25
CA ASN A 123 -15.42 14.09 1.21
C ASN A 123 -15.35 13.46 2.62
N TYR A 124 -14.25 12.77 2.92
CA TYR A 124 -14.03 12.11 4.20
C TYR A 124 -12.65 12.46 4.77
N GLU A 125 -12.60 12.70 6.07
CA GLU A 125 -11.36 12.82 6.84
C GLU A 125 -11.17 11.59 7.74
N GLY A 126 -9.91 11.28 8.05
CA GLY A 126 -9.57 10.14 8.91
C GLY A 126 -9.61 8.78 8.20
N ILE A 127 -9.50 8.71 6.87
CA ILE A 127 -9.54 7.44 6.14
C ILE A 127 -8.51 6.41 6.64
N ILE A 128 -7.31 6.87 7.02
CA ILE A 128 -6.24 6.00 7.54
C ILE A 128 -6.61 5.36 8.90
N SER A 129 -7.51 5.98 9.67
CA SER A 129 -7.97 5.38 10.94
C SER A 129 -8.89 4.18 10.70
N GLY A 130 -9.46 4.05 9.50
CA GLY A 130 -10.46 3.04 9.15
C GLY A 130 -11.90 3.42 9.50
N SER A 131 -12.12 4.47 10.31
CA SER A 131 -13.45 5.00 10.68
C SER A 131 -13.51 6.49 10.36
N PRO A 132 -13.71 6.85 9.08
CA PRO A 132 -13.69 8.24 8.65
C PRO A 132 -14.91 9.03 9.09
N THR A 133 -14.76 10.35 9.18
CA THR A 133 -15.86 11.29 9.36
C THR A 133 -16.13 12.02 8.05
N ARG A 134 -17.41 12.14 7.67
CA ARG A 134 -17.80 12.90 6.48
C ARG A 134 -17.62 14.38 6.74
N VAL A 135 -16.96 15.07 5.82
CA VAL A 135 -16.77 16.52 5.86
C VAL A 135 -17.59 17.14 4.76
N GLU A 136 -18.34 18.21 5.07
CA GLU A 136 -18.99 18.99 4.04
C GLU A 136 -17.95 19.86 3.35
N VAL A 137 -17.67 19.53 2.09
CA VAL A 137 -16.85 20.36 1.23
C VAL A 137 -17.68 21.57 0.83
N ASN A 138 -17.42 22.72 1.45
CA ASN A 138 -17.98 23.98 0.99
C ASN A 138 -17.22 24.42 -0.26
N GLU A 139 -17.80 24.18 -1.44
CA GLU A 139 -17.20 24.48 -2.75
C GLU A 139 -16.66 25.92 -2.84
N LYS A 140 -17.32 26.89 -2.18
CA LYS A 140 -16.81 28.28 -2.12
C LYS A 140 -15.50 28.41 -1.35
N ALA A 141 -15.31 27.66 -0.28
CA ALA A 141 -14.10 27.68 0.53
C ALA A 141 -12.93 27.00 -0.20
N GLU A 142 -13.21 25.93 -0.94
CA GLU A 142 -12.20 25.22 -1.74
C GLU A 142 -11.75 26.04 -2.95
N LEU A 143 -12.70 26.65 -3.68
CA LEU A 143 -12.40 27.60 -4.75
C LEU A 143 -11.56 28.78 -4.24
N SER A 144 -11.87 29.31 -3.06
CA SER A 144 -11.09 30.40 -2.44
C SER A 144 -9.66 29.96 -2.13
N ARG A 145 -9.47 28.73 -1.63
CA ARG A 145 -8.14 28.15 -1.34
C ARG A 145 -7.28 27.98 -2.59
N ILE A 146 -7.89 27.48 -3.68
CA ILE A 146 -7.21 27.30 -4.97
C ILE A 146 -6.77 28.66 -5.53
N VAL A 147 -7.67 29.65 -5.54
CA VAL A 147 -7.35 31.01 -6.01
C VAL A 147 -6.23 31.65 -5.20
N GLN A 148 -6.23 31.45 -3.88
CA GLN A 148 -5.19 32.00 -3.00
C GLN A 148 -3.82 31.34 -3.27
N GLY A 149 -3.78 30.03 -3.51
CA GLY A 149 -2.54 29.32 -3.86
C GLY A 149 -1.95 29.72 -5.23
N PHE A 150 -2.76 30.22 -6.16
CA PHE A 150 -2.28 30.81 -7.42
C PHE A 150 -1.72 32.22 -7.24
N GLN A 151 -2.29 33.02 -6.33
CA GLN A 151 -1.81 34.38 -6.06
C GLN A 151 -0.44 34.40 -5.35
N ASP A 152 -0.13 33.39 -4.54
CA ASP A 152 1.15 33.27 -3.85
C ASP A 152 2.30 32.78 -4.76
N SER A 153 2.00 32.26 -5.97
CA SER A 153 3.00 31.80 -6.94
C SER A 153 3.45 32.84 -7.97
N ASP A 154 2.78 34.01 -8.02
CA ASP A 154 3.08 35.12 -8.94
C ASP A 154 3.85 36.28 -8.28
N GLY A 155 4.47 36.04 -7.11
CA GLY A 155 5.25 37.01 -6.31
C GLY A 155 6.74 36.77 -6.29
#